data_AF-A0AAW2MSC5-F1
#
_entry.id   AF-A0AAW2MSC5-F1
#
_cell.length_a   1.000
_cell.length_b   1.000
_cell.length_c   1.000
_cell.angle_alpha   90.00
_cell.angle_beta   90.00
_cell.angle_gamma   90.00
#
_symmetry.space_group_name_H-M   'P 1'
#
loop_
_entity.id
_entity.type
_entity.pdbx_description
1 polymer ?
#
loop_
_entity_poly.entity_id
_entity_poly.type
_entity_poly.pdbx_seq_one_letter_code
_entity_poly.pdbx_strand_id
1 'polypeptide(L)'
;MSSIAISYGENGPVFCGLKSDGSHLADCYGSNPAIIHATPNHTPFLGLTAGSGFVCGLQMDSNEPFCWGSTGFIPMGTPLKADENSEYIEISAGDHHLCGLRKPLMGDLRNTSLVDCWGYNMTKSYVFDGQIQSISAGSEFNCGFLLRTGVFSAGVIKLVVM
;
A
#
# COMPACT_ATOMS: atom_id res chain seq x y z
N MET A 1 4.12 3.09 4.11
CA MET A 1 4.54 3.76 2.84
C MET A 1 5.67 4.77 3.08
N SER A 2 6.42 5.19 2.06
CA SER A 2 7.53 6.17 2.20
C SER A 2 7.65 7.13 1.00
N SER A 3 8.53 8.13 1.04
CA SER A 3 8.74 9.05 -0.10
C SER A 3 9.49 8.40 -1.27
N ILE A 4 10.03 7.20 -1.07
CA ILE A 4 10.74 6.41 -2.06
C ILE A 4 10.20 4.97 -2.10
N ALA A 5 10.41 4.28 -3.21
CA ALA A 5 10.09 2.86 -3.34
C ALA A 5 11.06 2.20 -4.31
N ILE A 6 11.37 0.92 -4.07
CA ILE A 6 12.25 0.13 -4.93
C ILE A 6 11.49 -1.12 -5.35
N SER A 7 11.22 -1.23 -6.65
CA SER A 7 10.71 -2.46 -7.26
C SER A 7 11.87 -3.30 -7.76
N TYR A 8 11.75 -4.62 -7.66
CA TYR A 8 12.63 -5.61 -8.26
C TYR A 8 11.81 -6.55 -9.15
N GLY A 9 12.44 -7.58 -9.71
CA GLY A 9 11.76 -8.61 -10.49
C GLY A 9 12.53 -8.95 -11.76
N GLU A 10 11.94 -9.81 -12.59
CA GLU A 10 12.57 -10.35 -13.81
C GLU A 10 12.95 -9.26 -14.83
N ASN A 11 12.18 -8.17 -14.87
CA ASN A 11 12.43 -7.02 -15.76
C ASN A 11 13.46 -6.03 -15.19
N GLY A 12 14.10 -6.36 -14.07
CA GLY A 12 15.13 -5.56 -13.42
C GLY A 12 14.59 -4.52 -12.42
N PRO A 13 15.51 -3.89 -11.66
CA PRO A 13 15.13 -2.98 -10.58
C PRO A 13 14.66 -1.63 -11.09
N VAL A 14 13.75 -1.00 -10.34
CA VAL A 14 13.30 0.39 -10.52
C VAL A 14 13.28 1.09 -9.18
N PHE A 15 13.92 2.26 -9.13
CA PHE A 15 13.82 3.20 -8.03
C PHE A 15 12.81 4.28 -8.39
N CYS A 16 11.84 4.53 -7.51
CA CYS A 16 10.89 5.62 -7.63
C CYS A 16 10.98 6.54 -6.41
N GLY A 17 10.81 7.83 -6.62
CA GLY A 17 10.76 8.82 -5.56
C GLY A 17 9.71 9.90 -5.84
N LEU A 18 9.16 10.49 -4.78
CA LEU A 18 8.32 11.68 -4.89
C LEU A 18 9.20 12.92 -5.11
N LYS A 19 8.81 13.77 -6.07
CA LYS A 19 9.50 15.03 -6.36
C LYS A 19 9.43 15.98 -5.16
N SER A 20 10.56 16.58 -4.83
CA SER A 20 10.68 17.57 -3.74
C SER A 20 10.31 18.99 -4.14
N ASP A 21 9.81 19.20 -5.36
CA ASP A 21 9.38 20.51 -5.90
C ASP A 21 7.99 20.94 -5.38
N GLY A 22 7.39 20.17 -4.47
CA GLY A 22 6.05 20.39 -3.92
C GLY A 22 4.92 19.80 -4.78
N SER A 23 5.21 19.23 -5.95
CA SER A 23 4.21 18.58 -6.78
C SER A 23 3.77 17.21 -6.24
N HIS A 24 4.61 16.56 -5.43
CA HIS A 24 4.40 15.19 -4.93
C HIS A 24 4.14 14.16 -6.05
N LEU A 25 4.60 14.45 -7.28
CA LEU A 25 4.55 13.51 -8.38
C LEU A 25 5.64 12.45 -8.21
N ALA A 26 5.38 11.23 -8.66
CA ALA A 26 6.39 10.17 -8.70
C ALA A 26 7.32 10.36 -9.90
N ASP A 27 8.60 10.06 -9.70
CA ASP A 27 9.59 9.97 -10.77
C ASP A 27 10.39 8.66 -10.58
N CYS A 28 10.53 7.90 -11.66
CA CYS A 28 11.01 6.53 -11.62
C CYS A 28 12.16 6.30 -12.60
N TYR A 29 13.16 5.55 -12.16
CA TYR A 29 14.41 5.28 -12.87
C TYR A 29 14.78 3.80 -12.75
N GLY A 30 15.15 3.15 -13.85
CA GLY A 30 15.59 1.75 -13.81
C GLY A 30 15.32 1.00 -15.10
N SER A 31 15.32 -0.33 -15.01
CA SER A 31 15.32 -1.24 -16.17
C SER A 31 13.95 -1.74 -16.62
N ASN A 32 12.91 -1.61 -15.78
CA ASN A 32 11.59 -2.15 -16.09
C ASN A 32 10.71 -1.10 -16.80
N PRO A 33 10.56 -1.15 -18.14
CA PRO A 33 9.83 -0.13 -18.91
C PRO A 33 8.35 -0.09 -18.55
N ALA A 34 7.76 -1.19 -18.05
CA ALA A 34 6.37 -1.22 -17.64
C ALA A 34 6.10 -0.31 -16.44
N ILE A 35 7.10 -0.07 -15.57
CA ILE A 35 6.98 0.90 -14.48
C ILE A 35 7.32 2.30 -14.99
N ILE A 36 8.44 2.45 -15.70
CA ILE A 36 8.93 3.75 -16.16
C ILE A 36 7.91 4.47 -17.05
N HIS A 37 7.34 3.77 -18.03
CA HIS A 37 6.39 4.37 -18.97
C HIS A 37 4.98 4.52 -18.40
N ALA A 38 4.63 3.76 -17.36
CA ALA A 38 3.33 3.83 -16.71
C ALA A 38 3.31 4.75 -15.48
N THR A 39 4.44 5.41 -15.16
CA THR A 39 4.52 6.30 -14.00
C THR A 39 3.58 7.50 -14.20
N PRO A 40 2.62 7.74 -13.29
CA PRO A 40 1.67 8.85 -13.44
C PRO A 40 2.36 10.21 -13.36
N ASN A 41 2.08 11.07 -14.35
CA ASN A 41 2.67 12.40 -14.47
C ASN A 41 1.74 13.55 -13.99
N HIS A 42 0.49 13.24 -13.64
CA HIS A 42 -0.53 14.20 -13.21
C HIS A 42 -1.23 13.78 -11.91
N THR A 43 -0.80 12.68 -11.29
CA THR A 43 -1.39 12.16 -10.05
C THR A 43 -0.37 12.32 -8.92
N PRO A 44 -0.66 13.14 -7.91
CA PRO A 44 0.27 13.38 -6.83
C PRO A 44 -0.03 12.42 -5.65
N PHE A 45 1.01 11.99 -4.93
CA PHE A 45 0.93 10.89 -3.95
C PHE A 45 1.41 11.29 -2.56
N LEU A 46 0.74 10.76 -1.52
CA LEU A 46 1.15 10.88 -0.11
C LEU A 46 2.41 10.06 0.19
N GLY A 47 2.56 8.93 -0.49
CA GLY A 47 3.64 7.99 -0.26
C GLY A 47 3.60 6.87 -1.29
N LEU A 48 4.74 6.20 -1.43
CA LEU A 48 5.00 5.11 -2.35
C LEU A 48 5.31 3.81 -1.59
N THR A 49 5.07 2.69 -2.27
CA THR A 49 5.52 1.34 -1.91
C THR A 49 5.72 0.55 -3.20
N ALA A 50 6.52 -0.51 -3.18
CA ALA A 50 6.77 -1.32 -4.37
C ALA A 50 6.94 -2.79 -4.02
N GLY A 51 6.72 -3.65 -5.01
CA GLY A 51 6.92 -5.09 -4.94
C GLY A 51 7.63 -5.63 -6.18
N SER A 52 7.38 -6.89 -6.52
CA SER A 52 7.98 -7.56 -7.69
C SER A 52 7.29 -7.09 -8.97
N GLY A 53 7.91 -6.15 -9.68
CA GLY A 53 7.46 -5.66 -10.99
C GLY A 53 6.38 -4.58 -10.98
N PHE A 54 6.03 -4.04 -9.80
CA PHE A 54 5.06 -2.96 -9.65
C PHE A 54 5.45 -1.94 -8.58
N VAL A 55 4.86 -0.76 -8.69
CA VAL A 55 4.91 0.34 -7.73
C VAL A 55 3.48 0.78 -7.45
N CYS A 56 3.19 1.15 -6.21
CA CYS A 56 1.93 1.74 -5.82
C CYS A 56 2.17 3.05 -5.09
N GLY A 57 1.25 4.00 -5.28
CA GLY A 57 1.20 5.24 -4.51
C GLY A 57 -0.18 5.40 -3.88
N LEU A 58 -0.25 6.07 -2.74
CA LEU A 58 -1.52 6.49 -2.14
C LEU A 58 -1.84 7.90 -2.64
N GLN A 59 -2.90 8.05 -3.42
CA GLN A 59 -3.27 9.32 -4.03
C GLN A 59 -3.62 10.37 -2.98
N MET A 60 -3.19 11.62 -3.17
CA MET A 60 -3.51 12.71 -2.23
C MET A 60 -4.97 13.14 -2.28
N ASP A 61 -5.60 13.10 -3.46
CA ASP A 61 -6.94 13.67 -3.65
C ASP A 61 -8.06 12.74 -3.18
N SER A 62 -7.92 11.44 -3.44
CA SER A 62 -8.95 10.42 -3.16
C SER A 62 -8.64 9.56 -1.94
N ASN A 63 -7.41 9.59 -1.42
CA ASN A 63 -6.90 8.63 -0.45
C ASN A 63 -7.04 7.17 -0.93
N GLU A 64 -7.05 6.92 -2.23
CA GLU A 64 -7.09 5.56 -2.81
C GLU A 64 -5.70 5.12 -3.27
N PRO A 65 -5.37 3.81 -3.16
CA PRO A 65 -4.16 3.29 -3.75
C PRO A 65 -4.25 3.36 -5.28
N PHE A 66 -3.10 3.54 -5.93
CA PHE A 66 -2.98 3.40 -7.37
C PHE A 66 -1.67 2.69 -7.67
N CYS A 67 -1.75 1.53 -8.31
CA CYS A 67 -0.57 0.78 -8.73
C CYS A 67 -0.34 0.84 -10.23
N TRP A 68 0.93 0.81 -10.62
CA TRP A 68 1.38 0.74 -11.99
C TRP A 68 2.59 -0.20 -12.10
N GLY A 69 2.95 -0.53 -13.33
CA GLY A 69 3.83 -1.66 -13.63
C GLY A 69 3.05 -2.79 -14.27
N SER A 70 3.68 -3.95 -14.37
CA SER A 70 3.06 -5.11 -15.02
C SER A 70 3.31 -6.34 -14.16
N THR A 71 2.26 -6.77 -13.47
CA THR A 71 2.23 -8.04 -12.76
C THR A 71 0.93 -8.77 -13.08
N GLY A 72 0.94 -10.10 -13.00
CA GLY A 72 -0.27 -10.89 -13.11
C GLY A 72 -1.17 -10.83 -11.87
N PHE A 73 -0.71 -10.22 -10.77
CA PHE A 73 -1.37 -10.28 -9.46
C PHE A 73 -2.01 -8.96 -9.05
N ILE A 74 -1.37 -7.84 -9.34
CA ILE A 74 -1.87 -6.49 -9.05
C ILE A 74 -2.18 -5.79 -10.38
N PRO A 75 -3.47 -5.54 -10.69
CA PRO A 75 -3.84 -4.81 -11.90
C PRO A 75 -3.47 -3.33 -11.78
N MET A 76 -3.14 -2.73 -12.92
CA MET A 76 -2.90 -1.29 -13.03
C MET A 76 -4.15 -0.50 -12.61
N GLY A 77 -3.95 0.59 -11.85
CA GLY A 77 -5.00 1.51 -11.40
C GLY A 77 -5.86 1.02 -10.24
N THR A 78 -5.44 -0.06 -9.56
CA THR A 78 -6.09 -0.80 -8.45
C THR A 78 -7.13 0.04 -7.68
N PRO A 79 -8.43 -0.34 -7.64
CA PRO A 79 -8.88 -1.57 -6.94
C PRO A 79 -10.01 -2.35 -7.67
N LEU A 80 -10.20 -3.66 -7.36
CA LEU A 80 -11.37 -4.43 -7.85
C LEU A 80 -12.38 -4.90 -6.78
N LYS A 81 -12.16 -4.54 -5.51
CA LYS A 81 -13.13 -3.91 -4.58
C LYS A 81 -12.66 -4.07 -3.13
N ALA A 82 -12.30 -2.95 -2.53
CA ALA A 82 -12.77 -2.57 -1.20
C ALA A 82 -13.94 -1.60 -1.42
N ASP A 83 -14.87 -1.47 -0.47
CA ASP A 83 -16.13 -0.73 -0.64
C ASP A 83 -15.95 0.57 -1.42
N GLU A 84 -16.88 0.86 -2.35
CA GLU A 84 -16.92 2.16 -3.05
C GLU A 84 -16.81 3.27 -1.99
N ASN A 85 -15.79 4.13 -2.13
CA ASN A 85 -15.41 5.20 -1.19
C ASN A 85 -14.58 4.79 0.04
N SER A 86 -13.82 3.70 -0.01
CA SER A 86 -12.84 3.39 1.05
C SER A 86 -11.61 4.29 0.93
N GLU A 87 -11.41 5.17 1.91
CA GLU A 87 -10.19 5.97 2.06
C GLU A 87 -9.12 5.22 2.88
N TYR A 88 -7.85 5.36 2.50
CA TYR A 88 -6.71 4.76 3.19
C TYR A 88 -5.78 5.81 3.78
N ILE A 89 -5.11 5.43 4.86
CA ILE A 89 -4.10 6.25 5.53
C ILE A 89 -2.69 5.69 5.37
N GLU A 90 -2.56 4.41 5.04
CA GLU A 90 -1.28 3.78 4.77
C GLU A 90 -1.45 2.62 3.78
N ILE A 91 -0.43 2.41 2.94
CA ILE A 91 -0.29 1.22 2.11
C ILE A 91 1.09 0.57 2.32
N SER A 92 1.16 -0.74 2.12
CA SER A 92 2.40 -1.52 2.14
C SER A 92 2.31 -2.70 1.17
N ALA A 93 3.34 -2.88 0.34
CA ALA A 93 3.42 -3.93 -0.67
C ALA A 93 4.42 -5.02 -0.28
N GLY A 94 4.05 -6.27 -0.53
CA GLY A 94 4.95 -7.41 -0.55
C GLY A 94 5.40 -7.75 -1.98
N ASP A 95 5.81 -8.98 -2.22
CA ASP A 95 6.28 -9.39 -3.56
C ASP A 95 5.16 -9.32 -4.60
N HIS A 96 3.98 -9.82 -4.22
CA HIS A 96 2.85 -10.06 -5.14
C HIS A 96 1.50 -9.55 -4.60
N HIS A 97 1.53 -8.74 -3.54
CA HIS A 97 0.34 -8.23 -2.88
C HIS A 97 0.53 -6.78 -2.39
N LEU A 98 -0.58 -6.08 -2.21
CA LEU A 98 -0.66 -4.77 -1.59
C LEU A 98 -1.68 -4.86 -0.45
N CYS A 99 -1.37 -4.29 0.70
CA CYS A 99 -2.36 -4.05 1.74
C CYS A 99 -2.49 -2.56 2.04
N GLY A 100 -3.71 -2.11 2.33
CA GLY A 100 -4.06 -0.76 2.72
C GLY A 100 -4.77 -0.75 4.07
N LEU A 101 -4.31 0.11 4.98
CA LEU A 101 -4.99 0.41 6.24
C LEU A 101 -6.04 1.50 5.97
N ARG A 102 -7.33 1.16 6.15
CA ARG A 102 -8.41 2.11 5.96
C ARG A 102 -8.35 3.22 7.02
N LYS A 103 -8.82 4.40 6.63
CA LYS A 103 -9.10 5.50 7.54
C LYS A 103 -10.09 5.02 8.63
N PRO A 104 -9.83 5.31 9.92
CA PRO A 104 -10.70 4.86 11.01
C PRO A 104 -12.13 5.34 10.83
N LEU A 105 -13.10 4.45 11.05
CA LEU A 105 -14.51 4.80 11.03
C LEU A 105 -14.89 5.56 12.30
N MET A 106 -15.78 6.55 12.17
CA MET A 106 -16.35 7.24 13.33
C MET A 106 -17.46 6.41 13.99
N GLY A 107 -17.78 6.72 15.25
CA GLY A 107 -18.87 6.07 16.00
C GLY A 107 -18.44 4.79 16.72
N ASP A 108 -19.29 3.77 16.70
CA ASP A 108 -19.09 2.51 17.44
C ASP A 108 -17.90 1.67 16.94
N LEU A 109 -17.38 1.98 15.75
CA LEU A 109 -16.23 1.33 15.14
C LEU A 109 -14.90 2.09 15.36
N ARG A 110 -14.88 3.09 16.25
CA ARG A 110 -13.66 3.87 16.58
C ARG A 110 -12.49 3.01 17.07
N ASN A 111 -12.79 1.87 17.67
CA ASN A 111 -11.79 0.92 18.15
C ASN A 111 -11.53 -0.21 17.17
N THR A 112 -12.06 -0.16 15.96
CA THR A 112 -11.91 -1.21 14.96
C THR A 112 -11.03 -0.71 13.82
N SER A 113 -10.08 -1.54 13.40
CA SER A 113 -9.26 -1.28 12.21
C SER A 113 -9.66 -2.18 11.07
N LEU A 114 -9.75 -1.61 9.88
CA LEU A 114 -10.02 -2.33 8.65
C LEU A 114 -8.77 -2.29 7.78
N VAL A 115 -8.35 -3.46 7.32
CA VAL A 115 -7.22 -3.61 6.39
C VAL A 115 -7.71 -4.37 5.17
N ASP A 116 -7.54 -3.80 4.00
CA ASP A 116 -7.78 -4.50 2.74
C ASP A 116 -6.47 -4.92 2.14
N CYS A 117 -6.45 -6.12 1.58
CA CYS A 117 -5.34 -6.61 0.79
C CYS A 117 -5.84 -6.99 -0.61
N TRP A 118 -4.96 -6.83 -1.60
CA TRP A 118 -5.15 -7.18 -2.99
C TRP A 118 -3.94 -7.95 -3.48
N GLY A 119 -4.12 -8.82 -4.48
CA GLY A 119 -3.05 -9.59 -5.09
C GLY A 119 -3.12 -11.08 -4.82
N TYR A 120 -2.00 -11.76 -5.06
CA TYR A 120 -1.91 -13.22 -5.13
C TYR A 120 -2.41 -13.89 -3.84
N ASN A 121 -3.56 -14.57 -3.93
CA ASN A 121 -4.21 -15.27 -2.81
C ASN A 121 -4.39 -14.44 -1.51
N MET A 122 -4.30 -13.11 -1.61
CA MET A 122 -4.42 -12.16 -0.49
C MET A 122 -5.54 -11.14 -0.71
N THR A 123 -6.34 -11.28 -1.76
CA THR A 123 -7.43 -10.33 -2.04
C THR A 123 -8.58 -10.53 -1.05
N LYS A 124 -8.58 -9.78 0.06
CA LYS A 124 -9.55 -9.89 1.16
C LYS A 124 -9.51 -8.67 2.10
N SER A 125 -10.65 -8.37 2.74
CA SER A 125 -10.77 -7.41 3.83
C SER A 125 -10.68 -8.10 5.20
N TYR A 126 -9.95 -7.49 6.12
CA TYR A 126 -9.73 -7.97 7.48
C TYR A 126 -10.18 -6.92 8.49
N VAL A 127 -10.84 -7.39 9.55
CA VAL A 127 -11.34 -6.58 10.66
C VAL A 127 -10.56 -6.93 11.91
N PHE A 128 -9.99 -5.93 12.57
CA PHE A 128 -9.21 -6.09 13.80
C PHE A 128 -9.82 -5.28 14.93
N ASP A 129 -9.88 -5.88 16.12
CA ASP A 129 -10.19 -5.16 17.34
C ASP A 129 -8.94 -4.44 17.86
N GLY A 130 -9.07 -3.14 18.07
CA GLY A 130 -7.99 -2.19 18.33
C GLY A 130 -7.60 -1.31 17.15
N GLN A 131 -6.89 -0.21 17.44
CA GLN A 131 -6.38 0.74 16.44
C GLN A 131 -4.98 0.36 15.95
N ILE A 132 -4.92 -0.27 14.78
CA ILE A 132 -3.69 -0.44 14.02
C ILE A 132 -3.21 0.94 13.60
N GLN A 133 -1.97 1.26 13.98
CA GLN A 133 -1.32 2.53 13.66
C GLN A 133 -0.50 2.44 12.38
N SER A 134 0.09 1.27 12.12
CA SER A 134 0.85 1.06 10.89
C SER A 134 0.84 -0.39 10.43
N ILE A 135 1.06 -0.57 9.13
CA ILE A 135 1.19 -1.87 8.49
C ILE A 135 2.51 -1.99 7.71
N SER A 136 3.08 -3.19 7.70
CA SER A 136 4.25 -3.53 6.90
C SER A 136 4.05 -4.88 6.25
N ALA A 137 4.24 -4.95 4.94
CA ALA A 137 4.29 -6.19 4.18
C ALA A 137 5.76 -6.62 3.99
N GLY A 138 5.99 -7.93 4.12
CA GLY A 138 7.16 -8.61 3.61
C GLY A 138 6.78 -9.38 2.35
N SER A 139 7.67 -10.26 1.88
CA SER A 139 7.48 -10.98 0.62
C SER A 139 6.12 -11.70 0.51
N GLU A 140 5.77 -12.50 1.52
CA GLU A 140 4.53 -13.31 1.55
C GLU A 140 3.76 -13.18 2.88
N PHE A 141 4.01 -12.12 3.66
CA PHE A 141 3.36 -11.90 4.94
C PHE A 141 3.13 -10.42 5.21
N ASN A 142 2.24 -10.11 6.14
CA ASN A 142 2.01 -8.75 6.62
C ASN A 142 1.96 -8.68 8.15
N CYS A 143 2.48 -7.57 8.66
CA CYS A 143 2.57 -7.23 10.07
C CYS A 143 1.83 -5.93 10.34
N GLY A 144 1.11 -5.86 11.45
CA GLY A 144 0.46 -4.64 11.94
C GLY A 144 1.00 -4.23 13.30
N PHE A 145 1.16 -2.93 13.52
CA PHE A 145 1.49 -2.35 14.82
C PHE A 145 0.25 -1.76 15.47
N LEU A 146 -0.07 -2.21 16.68
CA LEU A 146 -1.25 -1.80 17.46
C LEU A 146 -0.82 -1.06 18.73
N LEU A 147 -1.46 0.08 19.02
CA LEU A 147 -1.41 0.72 20.34
C LEU A 147 -2.68 0.39 21.12
N ARG A 148 -2.55 -0.30 22.26
CA ARG A 148 -3.64 -0.47 23.22
C ARG A 148 -3.60 0.67 24.24
N THR A 149 -4.65 1.48 24.29
CA THR A 149 -4.81 2.49 25.35
C THR A 149 -5.13 1.77 26.67
N GLY A 150 -4.21 1.82 27.63
CA GLY A 150 -4.41 1.26 28.98
C GLY A 150 -3.34 0.27 29.46
N VAL A 151 -2.57 -0.32 28.54
CA VAL A 151 -1.34 -1.07 28.83
C VAL A 151 -0.38 -0.74 27.68
N PHE A 152 0.81 -0.18 27.98
CA PHE A 152 1.85 0.08 26.97
C PHE A 152 2.44 -1.25 26.46
N SER A 153 1.64 -2.02 25.73
CA SER A 153 2.03 -3.25 25.07
C SER A 153 2.06 -2.98 23.58
N ALA A 154 3.26 -2.77 23.05
CA ALA A 154 3.52 -2.84 21.62
C ALA A 154 3.43 -4.31 21.17
N GLY A 155 2.54 -4.63 20.24
CA GLY A 155 2.38 -5.97 19.69
C GLY A 155 2.51 -5.97 18.17
N VAL A 156 3.20 -6.98 17.63
CA VAL A 156 3.18 -7.28 16.20
C VAL A 156 2.05 -8.27 15.96
N ILE A 157 1.05 -7.85 15.17
CA ILE A 157 0.00 -8.76 14.71
C ILE A 157 0.47 -9.34 13.38
N LYS A 158 0.61 -10.67 13.28
CA LYS A 158 0.62 -11.33 11.98
C LYS A 158 -0.78 -11.19 11.40
N LEU A 159 -0.91 -10.34 10.40
CA LEU A 159 -2.19 -10.04 9.79
C LEU A 159 -2.60 -11.23 8.89
N VAL A 160 -1.66 -11.75 8.09
CA VAL A 160 -1.81 -12.88 7.16
C VAL A 160 -0.43 -13.49 6.88
N VAL A 161 -0.38 -14.81 6.70
CA VAL A 161 0.77 -15.55 6.14
C VAL A 161 0.21 -16.55 5.13
N MET A 162 0.76 -16.62 3.93
CA MET A 162 0.46 -17.70 2.97
C MET A 162 1.13 -19.01 3.36
#